data_AF-A0A6L9J2Z4-F1
#
_entry.id   AF-A0A6L9J2Z4-F1
#
_cell.length_a   1.000
_cell.length_b   1.000
_cell.length_c   1.000
_cell.angle_alpha   90.00
_cell.angle_beta   90.00
_cell.angle_gamma   90.00
#
_symmetry.space_group_name_H-M   'P 1'
#
loop_
_entity.id
_entity.type
_entity.pdbx_description
1 polymer ?
#
loop_
_entity_poly.entity_id
_entity_poly.type
_entity_poly.pdbx_seq_one_letter_code
_entity_poly.pdbx_strand_id
1 'polypeptide(L)'
;MTIVIGCDSFLALRNVRNGDLGHRLKEQGERVVVLVDPQQYEGSLDRAPRDVEIQRLLPFDPYHDPGIQPAMYRAYMARKAYYDPKTLWTKVRASSTGNGRSPLRRAASLSLARAKIAYYGWAGRMGRAQVWRQEFAQVLQQHPVVTEYETMLADLDAELVV
;
A
#
# COMPACT_ATOMS: atom_id res chain seq x y z
N MET A 1 -18.46 19.66 -5.30
CA MET A 1 -17.35 18.77 -5.71
C MET A 1 -16.62 18.34 -4.45
N THR A 2 -16.53 17.04 -4.22
CA THR A 2 -15.82 16.44 -3.08
C THR A 2 -14.47 15.89 -3.54
N ILE A 3 -13.39 16.23 -2.85
CA ILE A 3 -12.05 15.69 -3.08
C ILE A 3 -11.73 14.69 -1.98
N VAL A 4 -11.39 13.46 -2.35
CA VAL A 4 -11.02 12.40 -1.41
C VAL A 4 -9.52 12.11 -1.51
N ILE A 5 -8.84 12.05 -0.37
CA ILE A 5 -7.39 11.84 -0.29
C ILE A 5 -7.07 10.74 0.70
N GLY A 6 -6.40 9.68 0.27
CA GLY A 6 -5.83 8.67 1.16
C GLY A 6 -4.44 9.07 1.67
N CYS A 7 -4.19 8.89 2.96
CA CYS A 7 -2.85 9.08 3.54
C CYS A 7 -2.60 8.21 4.78
N ASP A 8 -1.32 8.02 5.11
CA ASP A 8 -0.91 7.32 6.34
C ASP A 8 -1.28 8.12 7.60
N SER A 9 -1.22 9.45 7.53
CA SER A 9 -1.64 10.36 8.61
C SER A 9 -2.01 11.73 8.07
N PHE A 10 -2.95 12.41 8.71
CA PHE A 10 -3.27 13.81 8.35
C PHE A 10 -2.06 14.74 8.52
N LEU A 11 -1.13 14.39 9.43
CA LEU A 11 0.11 15.14 9.65
C LEU A 11 1.03 15.15 8.44
N ALA A 12 1.00 14.09 7.62
CA ALA A 12 1.74 14.02 6.38
C ALA A 12 1.14 14.90 5.27
N LEU A 13 -0.13 15.31 5.39
CA LEU A 13 -0.83 16.13 4.39
C LEU A 13 -0.57 17.62 4.59
N ARG A 14 0.66 18.04 4.29
CA ARG A 14 1.04 19.46 4.23
C ARG A 14 0.21 20.25 3.21
N ASN A 15 -0.20 19.61 2.11
CA ASN A 15 -0.91 20.27 1.01
C ASN A 15 -2.34 20.75 1.39
N VAL A 16 -3.02 20.01 2.27
CA VAL A 16 -4.35 20.42 2.79
C VAL A 16 -4.22 21.59 3.77
N ARG A 17 -3.09 21.68 4.48
CA ARG A 17 -2.85 22.74 5.48
C ARG A 17 -2.41 24.06 4.82
N ASN A 18 -1.47 23.97 3.89
CA ASN A 18 -0.71 25.12 3.40
C ASN A 18 -0.57 25.19 1.86
N GLY A 19 -1.19 24.27 1.12
CA GLY A 19 -1.06 24.22 -0.33
C GLY A 19 -2.40 24.32 -1.05
N ASP A 20 -2.40 23.95 -2.33
CA ASP A 20 -3.51 24.20 -3.25
C ASP A 20 -4.83 23.59 -2.78
N LEU A 21 -4.80 22.45 -2.11
CA LEU A 21 -6.00 21.82 -1.57
C LEU A 21 -6.62 22.63 -0.43
N GLY A 22 -5.80 23.24 0.43
CA GLY A 22 -6.28 24.16 1.46
C GLY A 22 -6.87 25.44 0.87
N HIS A 23 -6.30 25.92 -0.23
CA HIS A 23 -6.82 27.07 -0.97
C HIS A 23 -8.15 26.75 -1.66
N ARG A 24 -8.27 25.59 -2.33
CA ARG A 24 -9.53 25.14 -2.95
C ARG A 24 -10.65 24.98 -1.91
N LEU A 25 -10.33 24.43 -0.74
CA LEU A 25 -11.26 24.32 0.37
C LEU A 25 -11.75 25.69 0.86
N LYS A 26 -10.83 26.65 1.07
CA LYS A 26 -11.15 27.97 1.64
C LYS A 26 -11.77 28.95 0.64
N GLU A 27 -11.32 28.92 -0.61
CA GLU A 27 -11.67 29.94 -1.61
C GLU A 27 -12.70 29.47 -2.63
N GLN A 28 -12.75 28.16 -2.92
CA GLN A 28 -13.69 27.58 -3.89
C GLN A 28 -14.86 26.85 -3.22
N GLY A 29 -14.86 26.74 -1.88
CA GLY A 29 -15.91 26.09 -1.10
C GLY A 29 -16.03 24.58 -1.35
N GLU A 30 -14.95 23.95 -1.82
CA GLU A 30 -14.92 22.52 -2.08
C GLU A 30 -14.82 21.71 -0.76
N ARG A 31 -15.42 20.51 -0.75
CA ARG A 31 -15.35 19.59 0.39
C ARG A 31 -14.11 18.71 0.25
N VAL A 32 -13.25 18.65 1.27
CA VAL A 32 -12.09 17.74 1.30
C VAL A 32 -12.31 16.69 2.38
N VAL A 33 -12.31 15.43 1.97
CA VAL A 33 -12.37 14.25 2.84
C VAL A 33 -11.03 13.56 2.84
N VAL A 34 -10.44 13.39 4.00
CA VAL A 34 -9.16 12.71 4.19
C VAL A 34 -9.40 11.33 4.78
N LEU A 35 -9.04 10.29 4.04
CA LEU A 35 -9.05 8.91 4.52
C LEU A 35 -7.68 8.60 5.14
N VAL A 36 -7.67 8.31 6.43
CA VAL A 36 -6.46 8.08 7.22
C VAL A 36 -6.34 6.62 7.64
N ASP A 37 -5.11 6.10 7.72
CA ASP A 37 -4.84 4.79 8.32
C ASP A 37 -5.50 4.67 9.71
N PRO A 38 -6.22 3.56 10.00
CA PRO A 38 -6.94 3.38 11.26
C PRO A 38 -6.07 3.57 12.51
N GLN A 39 -4.77 3.23 12.45
CA GLN A 39 -3.86 3.37 13.59
C GLN A 39 -3.49 4.83 13.88
N GLN A 40 -3.56 5.70 12.87
CA GLN A 40 -3.22 7.12 12.97
C GLN A 40 -4.46 8.02 13.03
N TYR A 41 -5.65 7.44 12.97
CA TYR A 41 -6.91 8.19 12.87
C TYR A 41 -7.14 9.14 14.05
N GLU A 42 -7.07 8.65 15.29
CA GLU A 42 -7.36 9.47 16.48
C GLU A 42 -6.44 10.70 16.56
N GLY A 43 -5.13 10.48 16.44
CA GLY A 43 -4.15 11.58 16.46
C GLY A 43 -4.23 12.49 15.23
N SER A 44 -4.83 12.03 14.13
CA SER A 44 -5.10 12.83 12.94
C SER A 44 -6.35 13.69 13.10
N LEU A 45 -7.41 13.13 13.68
CA LEU A 45 -8.67 13.80 13.99
C LEU A 45 -8.45 14.97 14.96
N ASP A 46 -7.67 14.76 16.01
CA ASP A 46 -7.31 15.80 16.99
C ASP A 46 -6.60 17.02 16.39
N ARG A 47 -5.92 16.82 15.25
CA ARG A 47 -5.09 17.84 14.60
C ARG A 47 -5.69 18.37 13.30
N ALA A 48 -6.88 17.92 12.94
CA ALA A 48 -7.59 18.34 11.75
C ALA A 48 -8.07 19.80 11.90
N PRO A 49 -7.94 20.65 10.87
CA PRO A 49 -8.71 21.88 10.77
C PRO A 49 -10.21 21.56 10.81
N ARG A 50 -11.00 22.47 11.40
CA ARG A 50 -12.47 22.30 11.53
C ARG A 50 -13.17 22.04 10.20
N ASP A 51 -12.60 22.56 9.12
CA ASP A 51 -13.20 22.58 7.79
C ASP A 51 -12.79 21.34 6.97
N VAL A 52 -11.99 20.42 7.53
CA VAL A 52 -11.54 19.19 6.87
C VAL A 52 -12.23 17.98 7.51
N GLU A 53 -12.88 17.17 6.68
CA GLU A 53 -13.48 15.92 7.13
C GLU A 53 -12.44 14.81 7.16
N ILE A 54 -12.34 14.10 8.28
CA ILE A 54 -11.44 12.95 8.42
C ILE A 54 -12.26 11.67 8.61
N GLN A 55 -12.01 10.70 7.73
CA GLN A 55 -12.55 9.35 7.84
C GLN A 55 -11.41 8.33 7.89
N ARG A 56 -11.76 7.09 8.24
CA ARG A 56 -10.80 5.98 8.29
C ARG A 56 -10.74 5.29 6.93
N LEU A 57 -9.53 4.93 6.51
CA LEU A 57 -9.37 3.89 5.49
C LEU A 57 -9.99 2.59 6.02
N LEU A 58 -10.55 1.79 5.11
CA LEU A 58 -11.02 0.46 5.45
C LEU A 58 -9.87 -0.36 6.06
N PRO A 59 -10.12 -1.18 7.09
CA PRO A 59 -9.11 -2.03 7.71
C PRO A 59 -8.73 -3.16 6.75
N PHE A 60 -7.90 -2.85 5.77
CA PHE A 60 -7.49 -3.76 4.72
C PHE A 60 -5.97 -3.80 4.63
N ASP A 61 -5.41 -5.00 4.79
CA ASP A 61 -3.98 -5.25 4.65
C ASP A 61 -3.70 -6.29 3.56
N PRO A 62 -3.19 -5.88 2.38
CA PRO A 62 -2.92 -6.81 1.28
C PRO A 62 -1.78 -7.80 1.59
N TYR A 63 -1.00 -7.58 2.65
CA TYR A 63 0.03 -8.53 3.11
C TYR A 63 -0.54 -9.72 3.87
N HIS A 64 -1.75 -9.61 4.41
CA HIS A 64 -2.41 -10.66 5.20
C HIS A 64 -3.69 -11.20 4.55
N ASP A 65 -4.18 -10.57 3.49
CA ASP A 65 -5.34 -11.03 2.74
C ASP A 65 -5.03 -12.25 1.86
N PRO A 66 -5.65 -13.43 2.07
CA PRO A 66 -5.32 -14.64 1.33
C PRO A 66 -5.69 -14.59 -0.16
N GLY A 67 -6.66 -13.76 -0.55
CA GLY A 67 -7.08 -13.58 -1.94
C GLY A 67 -6.11 -12.73 -2.75
N ILE A 68 -5.48 -11.74 -2.11
CA ILE A 68 -4.58 -10.77 -2.76
C ILE A 68 -3.10 -11.10 -2.57
N GLN A 69 -2.73 -11.58 -1.38
CA GLN A 69 -1.33 -11.73 -0.96
C GLN A 69 -0.47 -12.49 -1.98
N PRO A 70 -0.91 -13.61 -2.60
CA PRO A 70 -0.08 -14.34 -3.54
C PRO A 70 0.29 -13.51 -4.78
N ALA A 71 -0.67 -12.78 -5.34
CA ALA A 71 -0.47 -11.93 -6.52
C ALA A 71 0.40 -10.71 -6.18
N MET A 72 0.09 -10.03 -5.08
CA MET A 72 0.86 -8.91 -4.58
C MET A 72 2.32 -9.32 -4.30
N TYR A 73 2.53 -10.46 -3.62
CA TYR A 73 3.85 -10.96 -3.26
C TYR A 73 4.69 -11.24 -4.51
N ARG A 74 4.12 -11.88 -5.54
CA ARG A 74 4.82 -12.15 -6.81
C ARG A 74 5.22 -10.86 -7.51
N ALA A 75 4.31 -9.90 -7.62
CA ALA A 75 4.58 -8.60 -8.24
C ALA A 75 5.67 -7.83 -7.48
N TYR A 76 5.57 -7.79 -6.14
CA TYR A 76 6.55 -7.17 -5.27
C TYR A 76 7.94 -7.78 -5.43
N MET A 77 8.03 -9.12 -5.33
CA MET A 77 9.30 -9.84 -5.37
C MET A 77 10.00 -9.69 -6.71
N ALA A 78 9.26 -9.79 -7.83
CA ALA A 78 9.84 -9.61 -9.15
C ALA A 78 10.41 -8.20 -9.35
N ARG A 79 9.65 -7.17 -8.95
CA ARG A 79 10.11 -5.79 -9.02
C ARG A 79 11.33 -5.57 -8.13
N LYS A 80 11.26 -5.96 -6.86
CA LYS A 80 12.33 -5.70 -5.89
C LYS A 80 13.59 -6.52 -6.17
N ALA A 81 13.47 -7.78 -6.57
CA ALA A 81 14.63 -8.60 -6.91
C ALA A 81 15.36 -8.09 -8.17
N TYR A 82 14.65 -7.45 -9.09
CA TYR A 82 15.26 -6.82 -10.26
C TYR A 82 15.88 -5.45 -9.96
N TYR A 83 15.13 -4.55 -9.33
CA TYR A 83 15.58 -3.15 -9.10
C TYR A 83 16.53 -2.99 -7.91
N ASP A 84 16.31 -3.73 -6.82
CA ASP A 84 17.07 -3.58 -5.57
C ASP A 84 17.23 -4.93 -4.83
N PRO A 85 18.01 -5.87 -5.41
CA PRO A 85 18.23 -7.18 -4.81
C PRO A 85 19.00 -7.12 -3.49
N LYS A 86 19.81 -6.08 -3.26
CA LYS A 86 20.63 -5.95 -2.04
C LYS A 86 19.75 -5.70 -0.82
N THR A 87 18.85 -4.72 -0.89
CA THR A 87 17.92 -4.44 0.21
C THR A 87 16.98 -5.63 0.44
N LEU A 88 16.53 -6.28 -0.64
CA LEU A 88 15.70 -7.48 -0.54
C LEU A 88 16.44 -8.62 0.19
N TRP A 89 17.71 -8.85 -0.14
CA TRP A 89 18.54 -9.85 0.52
C TRP A 89 18.73 -9.57 2.01
N THR A 90 18.98 -8.31 2.40
CA THR A 90 19.10 -7.92 3.81
C THR A 90 17.83 -8.28 4.59
N LYS A 91 16.65 -7.98 4.04
CA LYS A 91 15.36 -8.33 4.66
C LYS A 91 15.15 -9.84 4.79
N VAL A 92 15.40 -10.60 3.73
CA VAL A 92 15.19 -12.05 3.72
C VAL A 92 16.22 -12.77 4.62
N ARG A 93 17.45 -12.28 4.68
CA ARG A 93 18.49 -12.77 5.59
C ARG A 93 18.08 -12.56 7.05
N ALA A 94 17.59 -11.37 7.41
CA ALA A 94 17.11 -11.06 8.76
C ALA A 94 15.94 -11.97 9.16
N SER A 95 14.97 -12.19 8.27
CA SER A 95 13.88 -13.15 8.50
C SER A 95 14.39 -14.58 8.70
N SER A 96 15.37 -15.01 7.90
CA SER A 96 15.99 -16.34 8.03
C SER A 96 16.74 -16.54 9.34
N THR A 97 17.24 -15.47 9.97
CA THR A 97 17.90 -15.58 11.28
C THR A 97 16.94 -15.87 12.44
N GLY A 98 15.65 -15.57 12.29
CA GLY A 98 14.62 -15.87 13.30
C GLY A 98 14.08 -17.31 13.25
N ASN A 99 14.31 -18.05 12.15
CA ASN A 99 13.59 -19.30 11.85
C ASN A 99 14.22 -20.59 12.41
N GLY A 100 15.19 -20.51 13.33
CA GLY A 100 15.61 -21.68 14.09
C GLY A 100 17.02 -21.63 14.67
N ARG A 101 17.20 -22.32 15.79
CA ARG A 101 18.50 -22.48 16.48
C ARG A 101 19.47 -23.42 15.77
N SER A 102 18.97 -24.25 14.84
CA SER A 102 19.79 -25.24 14.12
C SER A 102 20.54 -24.63 12.94
N PRO A 103 21.89 -24.76 12.87
CA PRO A 103 22.70 -24.25 11.76
C PRO A 103 22.29 -24.82 10.40
N LEU A 104 21.90 -26.09 10.34
CA LEU A 104 21.49 -26.76 9.09
C LEU A 104 20.17 -26.20 8.55
N ARG A 105 19.17 -26.00 9.41
CA ARG A 105 17.89 -25.41 9.01
C ARG A 105 18.07 -23.97 8.54
N ARG A 106 18.95 -23.21 9.20
CA ARG A 106 19.33 -21.86 8.79
C ARG A 106 20.04 -21.84 7.43
N ALA A 107 20.95 -22.77 7.19
CA ALA A 107 21.62 -22.89 5.90
C ALA A 107 20.62 -23.22 4.78
N ALA A 108 19.72 -24.18 5.02
CA ALA A 108 18.66 -24.53 4.08
C ALA A 108 17.73 -23.35 3.79
N SER A 109 17.29 -22.61 4.83
CA SER A 109 16.41 -21.44 4.64
C SER A 109 17.09 -20.32 3.87
N LEU A 110 18.38 -20.07 4.12
CA LEU A 110 19.17 -19.08 3.37
C LEU A 110 19.37 -19.48 1.91
N SER A 111 19.60 -20.76 1.64
CA SER A 111 19.73 -21.28 0.27
C SER A 111 18.40 -21.16 -0.50
N LEU A 112 17.28 -21.53 0.13
CA LEU A 112 15.94 -21.36 -0.45
C LEU A 112 15.63 -19.88 -0.72
N ALA A 113 15.98 -19.00 0.22
CA ALA A 113 15.86 -17.56 0.06
C ALA A 113 16.65 -17.02 -1.14
N ARG A 114 17.90 -17.46 -1.30
CA ARG A 114 18.75 -17.07 -2.45
C ARG A 114 18.16 -17.56 -3.77
N ALA A 115 17.77 -18.83 -3.83
CA ALA A 115 17.14 -19.41 -5.01
C ALA A 115 15.87 -18.63 -5.39
N LYS A 116 15.05 -18.27 -4.40
CA LYS A 116 13.84 -17.46 -4.58
C LYS A 116 14.16 -16.08 -5.16
N ILE A 117 15.13 -15.35 -4.60
CA ILE A 117 15.55 -14.04 -5.11
C ILE A 117 16.08 -14.16 -6.54
N ALA A 118 16.90 -15.18 -6.82
CA ALA A 118 17.44 -15.42 -8.15
C ALA A 118 16.33 -15.68 -9.18
N TYR A 119 15.36 -16.53 -8.83
CA TYR A 119 14.17 -16.81 -9.64
C TYR A 119 13.40 -15.52 -9.96
N TYR A 120 13.04 -14.73 -8.94
CA TYR A 120 12.30 -13.48 -9.15
C TYR A 120 13.12 -12.41 -9.88
N GLY A 121 14.43 -12.36 -9.66
CA GLY A 121 15.32 -11.44 -10.37
C GLY A 121 15.49 -11.82 -11.84
N TRP A 122 15.47 -13.10 -12.18
CA TRP A 122 15.42 -13.56 -13.57
C TRP A 122 14.06 -13.26 -14.20
N ALA A 123 12.96 -13.57 -13.51
CA ALA A 123 11.61 -13.26 -13.98
C ALA A 123 11.41 -11.75 -14.21
N GLY A 124 11.92 -10.90 -13.32
CA GLY A 124 11.91 -9.45 -13.47
C GLY A 124 12.67 -8.98 -14.71
N ARG A 125 13.85 -9.55 -14.99
CA ARG A 125 14.62 -9.29 -16.23
C ARG A 125 13.89 -9.71 -17.50
N MET A 126 13.08 -10.77 -17.42
CA MET A 126 12.22 -11.23 -18.52
C MET A 126 10.93 -10.41 -18.68
N GLY A 127 10.80 -9.26 -17.99
CA GLY A 127 9.62 -8.40 -18.08
C GLY A 127 8.39 -8.91 -17.32
N ARG A 128 8.49 -10.03 -16.58
CA ARG A 128 7.34 -10.61 -15.84
C ARG A 128 6.85 -9.73 -14.70
N ALA A 129 7.67 -8.79 -14.23
CA ALA A 129 7.27 -7.85 -13.18
C ALA A 129 6.05 -7.01 -13.58
N GLN A 130 5.95 -6.60 -14.85
CA GLN A 130 4.81 -5.84 -15.34
C GLN A 130 3.56 -6.71 -15.47
N VAL A 131 3.72 -7.93 -15.99
CA VAL A 131 2.62 -8.91 -16.11
C VAL A 131 2.04 -9.23 -14.74
N TRP A 132 2.87 -9.56 -13.75
CA TRP A 132 2.40 -9.85 -12.40
C TRP A 132 1.83 -8.63 -11.67
N ARG A 133 2.28 -7.42 -12.02
CA ARG A 133 1.65 -6.19 -11.54
C ARG A 133 0.24 -6.02 -12.11
N GLN A 134 0.03 -6.33 -13.39
CA GLN A 134 -1.29 -6.32 -14.01
C GLN A 134 -2.20 -7.41 -13.41
N GLU A 135 -1.68 -8.62 -13.21
CA GLU A 135 -2.40 -9.69 -12.50
C GLU A 135 -2.82 -9.23 -11.10
N PHE A 136 -1.89 -8.63 -10.33
CA PHE A 136 -2.22 -8.08 -9.01
C PHE A 136 -3.29 -6.99 -9.09
N ALA A 137 -3.22 -6.07 -10.06
CA ALA A 137 -4.23 -5.03 -10.25
C ALA A 137 -5.61 -5.62 -10.56
N GLN A 138 -5.68 -6.66 -11.40
CA GLN A 138 -6.93 -7.35 -11.72
C GLN A 138 -7.52 -8.06 -10.50
N VAL A 139 -6.69 -8.76 -9.73
CA VAL A 139 -7.12 -9.42 -8.49
C VAL A 139 -7.62 -8.39 -7.48
N LEU A 140 -6.93 -7.25 -7.35
CA LEU A 140 -7.36 -6.16 -6.48
C LEU A 140 -8.69 -5.56 -6.95
N GLN A 141 -8.88 -5.32 -8.26
CA GLN A 141 -10.13 -4.80 -8.83
C GLN A 141 -11.34 -5.71 -8.58
N GLN A 142 -11.12 -7.03 -8.52
CA GLN A 142 -12.16 -8.01 -8.25
C GLN A 142 -12.41 -8.24 -6.75
N HIS A 143 -11.61 -7.61 -5.89
CA HIS A 143 -11.68 -7.84 -4.46
C HIS A 143 -12.86 -7.07 -3.84
N PRO A 144 -13.59 -7.66 -2.86
CA PRO A 144 -14.73 -7.01 -2.21
C PRO A 144 -14.44 -5.61 -1.63
N VAL A 145 -13.20 -5.38 -1.20
CA VAL A 145 -12.76 -4.07 -0.68
C VAL A 145 -12.95 -2.94 -1.69
N VAL A 146 -12.88 -3.24 -3.00
CA VAL A 146 -13.10 -2.22 -4.04
C VAL A 146 -14.56 -1.78 -4.03
N THR A 147 -15.50 -2.71 -3.95
CA THR A 147 -16.94 -2.39 -3.86
C THR A 147 -17.27 -1.57 -2.61
N GLU A 148 -16.62 -1.86 -1.48
CA GLU A 148 -16.77 -1.06 -0.26
C GLU A 148 -16.25 0.38 -0.45
N TYR A 149 -15.09 0.56 -1.10
CA TYR A 149 -14.58 1.88 -1.43
C TYR A 149 -15.44 2.61 -2.47
N GLU A 150 -15.98 1.92 -3.48
CA GLU A 150 -16.90 2.50 -4.46
C GLU A 150 -18.18 3.01 -3.79
N THR A 151 -18.73 2.23 -2.85
CA THR A 151 -19.91 2.66 -2.06
C THR A 151 -19.59 3.89 -1.22
N MET A 152 -18.44 3.88 -0.53
CA MET A 152 -17.98 5.04 0.25
C MET A 152 -17.80 6.29 -0.61
N LEU A 153 -17.22 6.16 -1.80
CA LEU A 153 -17.01 7.29 -2.71
C LEU A 153 -18.33 7.82 -3.28
N ALA A 154 -19.28 6.94 -3.60
CA ALA A 154 -20.62 7.31 -4.04
C ALA A 154 -21.38 8.09 -2.96
N ASP A 155 -21.31 7.63 -1.69
CA ASP A 155 -21.93 8.32 -0.55
C ASP A 155 -21.33 9.72 -0.31
N LEU A 156 -20.07 9.91 -0.70
CA LEU A 156 -19.35 11.18 -0.57
C LEU A 156 -19.60 12.16 -1.72
N ASP A 157 -20.35 11.76 -2.76
CA ASP A 157 -20.45 12.50 -4.04
C ASP A 157 -19.05 12.88 -4.56
N ALA A 158 -18.12 11.93 -4.42
CA ALA A 158 -16.72 12.11 -4.75
C ALA A 158 -16.40 11.35 -6.04
N GLU A 159 -15.87 12.06 -7.03
CA GLU A 159 -15.28 11.44 -8.21
C GLU A 159 -13.81 11.15 -7.95
N LEU A 160 -13.38 9.92 -8.22
CA LEU A 160 -11.97 9.55 -8.13
C LEU A 160 -11.20 10.22 -9.28
N VAL A 161 -10.45 11.27 -8.97
CA VAL A 161 -9.52 11.89 -9.92
C VAL A 161 -8.21 11.11 -9.88
N VAL A 162 -8.01 10.21 -10.85
CA VAL A 162 -6.78 9.39 -11.02
C VAL A 162 -5.71 10.14 -11.81
#